data_AF-A0A2V8GFC9-F1
#
_entry.id   AF-A0A2V8GFC9-F1
#
_cell.length_a   1.000
_cell.length_b   1.000
_cell.length_c   1.000
_cell.angle_alpha   90.00
_cell.angle_beta   90.00
_cell.angle_gamma   90.00
#
_symmetry.space_group_name_H-M   'P 1'
#
loop_
_entity.id
_entity.type
_entity.pdbx_description
1 polymer ?
#
loop_
_entity_poly.entity_id
_entity_poly.type
_entity_poly.pdbx_seq_one_letter_code
_entity_poly.pdbx_strand_id
1 'polypeptide(L)'
;MMKRRTFLKTAAGVSAGTMLMRNRLLAQTATAGKTASAAVKIHQPFMITPKQVLDWHLFKAQCGPTYAGSVGWKRYTDFLIAKMPEFGAVDLDYVDIPYDHYIVEDWPDRRTHVHDSPSAVEKLITDGTPVPAVASYGMTSGSTPADGMTAQMLYYDPAHPPAESQIAGKILVFATQKQPAPPYNNNFLDNYTPTDYEWRSPGKWPELFVPPPLTYGTSFKGRWEWSQVNRFAEAGIKGKAAGIVIVYDLSPGMA
;
A
#
# COMPACT_ATOMS: atom_id res chain seq x y z
N MET A 1 6.52 -35.32 17.04
CA MET A 1 5.12 -34.86 17.21
C MET A 1 5.14 -33.65 18.14
N MET A 2 5.11 -32.44 17.58
CA MET A 2 5.38 -31.17 18.30
C MET A 2 4.18 -30.24 18.14
N LYS A 3 3.73 -29.64 19.25
CA LYS A 3 2.39 -29.04 19.44
C LYS A 3 2.20 -27.70 18.69
N ARG A 4 1.08 -27.57 17.98
CA ARG A 4 0.57 -26.42 17.19
C ARG A 4 0.24 -25.12 17.98
N ARG A 5 0.90 -24.82 19.11
CA ARG A 5 0.48 -23.70 20.00
C ARG A 5 1.44 -22.51 20.15
N THR A 6 2.53 -22.44 19.38
CA THR A 6 3.52 -21.35 19.56
C THR A 6 3.59 -20.37 18.38
N PHE A 7 2.85 -20.57 17.29
CA PHE A 7 2.98 -19.74 16.08
C PHE A 7 2.19 -18.42 16.10
N LEU A 8 1.28 -18.23 17.06
CA LEU A 8 0.37 -17.06 17.10
C LEU A 8 0.79 -15.93 18.07
N LYS A 9 2.02 -15.95 18.60
CA LYS A 9 2.54 -14.84 19.43
C LYS A 9 3.56 -13.93 18.73
N THR A 10 3.94 -14.22 17.49
CA THR A 10 5.00 -13.48 16.79
C THR A 10 4.47 -12.46 15.77
N ALA A 11 3.16 -12.41 15.51
CA ALA A 11 2.58 -11.51 14.49
C ALA A 11 1.98 -10.20 15.06
N ALA A 12 2.02 -9.99 16.38
CA ALA A 12 1.36 -8.83 17.02
C ALA A 12 2.35 -7.81 17.63
N GLY A 13 3.61 -7.78 17.20
CA GLY A 13 4.60 -6.89 17.80
C GLY A 13 5.88 -6.78 16.98
N VAL A 14 5.78 -6.21 15.78
CA VAL A 14 6.95 -5.62 15.10
C VAL A 14 6.65 -4.13 14.91
N SER A 15 6.63 -3.41 16.02
CA SER A 15 7.06 -2.01 16.00
C SER A 15 8.56 -2.02 15.69
N ALA A 16 8.96 -1.42 14.57
CA ALA A 16 10.34 -1.24 14.18
C ALA A 16 11.05 -0.30 15.15
N GLY A 17 11.44 -0.82 16.31
CA GLY A 17 12.39 -0.21 17.22
C GLY A 17 13.78 -0.73 16.87
N THR A 18 14.58 0.09 16.20
CA THR A 18 15.98 -0.18 15.92
C THR A 18 16.76 -0.30 17.24
N MET A 19 16.89 -1.51 17.79
CA MET A 19 17.84 -1.77 18.85
C MET A 19 19.25 -1.80 18.25
N LEU A 20 19.97 -0.68 18.40
CA LEU A 20 21.40 -0.59 18.17
C LEU A 20 22.14 -1.46 19.20
N MET A 21 22.33 -2.75 18.89
CA MET A 21 23.34 -3.55 19.58
C MET A 21 24.72 -3.08 19.13
N ARG A 22 25.37 -2.32 20.01
CA ARG A 22 26.81 -1.99 19.94
C ARG A 22 27.63 -3.27 20.15
N ASN A 23 27.84 -4.04 19.09
CA ASN A 23 29.01 -4.92 19.05
C ASN A 23 30.23 -4.08 18.62
N ARG A 24 31.10 -3.82 19.59
CA ARG A 24 32.44 -3.25 19.37
C ARG A 24 33.26 -4.24 18.54
N LEU A 25 33.31 -4.04 17.23
CA LEU A 25 34.39 -4.58 16.40
C LEU A 25 35.58 -3.62 16.52
N LEU A 26 36.44 -3.92 17.48
CA LEU A 26 37.79 -3.39 17.59
C LEU A 26 38.65 -3.99 16.45
N ALA A 27 38.82 -3.22 15.39
CA ALA A 27 39.95 -3.36 14.46
C ALA A 27 40.20 -2.00 13.78
N GLN A 28 40.51 -0.98 14.58
CA GLN A 28 41.18 0.23 14.10
C GLN A 28 42.63 0.17 14.58
N THR A 29 43.49 -0.48 13.80
CA THR A 29 44.92 -0.25 13.89
C THR A 29 45.24 1.09 13.25
N ALA A 30 45.90 1.95 14.03
CA ALA A 30 46.24 3.33 13.73
C ALA A 30 47.37 3.47 12.68
N THR A 31 47.19 2.88 11.49
CA THR A 31 48.13 2.99 10.35
C THR A 31 47.44 3.19 8.99
N ALA A 32 46.18 3.62 8.94
CA ALA A 32 45.49 4.00 7.70
C ALA A 32 45.36 5.53 7.48
N GLY A 33 46.16 6.34 8.17
CA GLY A 33 46.13 7.81 8.11
C GLY A 33 46.64 8.46 6.82
N LYS A 34 46.76 7.73 5.70
CA LYS A 34 47.21 8.29 4.40
C LYS A 34 46.47 7.78 3.15
N THR A 35 45.37 7.05 3.30
CA THR A 35 44.54 6.59 2.15
C THR A 35 43.05 6.96 2.28
N ALA A 36 42.70 7.85 3.21
CA ALA A 36 41.35 8.39 3.38
C ALA A 36 41.04 9.55 2.40
N SER A 37 41.52 9.49 1.16
CA SER A 37 41.12 10.45 0.09
C SER A 37 40.80 9.80 -1.26
N ALA A 38 40.71 8.47 -1.34
CA ALA A 38 39.95 7.85 -2.41
C ALA A 38 38.46 8.04 -2.09
N ALA A 39 37.99 9.29 -2.10
CA ALA A 39 36.59 9.61 -2.28
C ALA A 39 36.10 8.74 -3.44
N VAL A 40 35.00 8.01 -3.24
CA VAL A 40 34.36 7.24 -4.30
C VAL A 40 34.19 8.17 -5.49
N LYS A 41 35.03 8.01 -6.52
CA LYS A 41 34.97 8.85 -7.71
C LYS A 41 33.76 8.41 -8.49
N ILE A 42 32.81 9.32 -8.67
CA ILE A 42 31.66 9.09 -9.55
C ILE A 42 32.18 8.83 -10.95
N HIS A 43 31.92 7.63 -11.48
CA HIS A 43 32.24 7.29 -12.85
C HIS A 43 31.21 7.93 -13.77
N GLN A 44 31.51 9.14 -14.26
CA GLN A 44 30.59 9.95 -15.06
C GLN A 44 29.93 9.19 -16.24
N PRO A 45 30.63 8.31 -16.98
CA PRO A 45 29.98 7.53 -18.04
C PRO A 45 28.87 6.58 -17.58
N PHE A 46 28.81 6.21 -16.30
CA PHE A 46 27.75 5.37 -15.72
C PHE A 46 26.62 6.19 -15.10
N MET A 47 26.66 7.52 -15.20
CA MET A 47 25.59 8.36 -14.69
C MET A 47 24.42 8.40 -15.68
N ILE A 48 23.22 8.09 -15.18
CA ILE A 48 21.99 8.23 -15.95
C ILE A 48 21.68 9.71 -16.22
N THR A 49 21.23 10.01 -17.44
CA THR A 49 20.81 11.36 -17.82
C THR A 49 19.32 11.59 -17.52
N PRO A 50 18.87 12.85 -17.32
CA PRO A 50 17.46 13.16 -17.15
C PRO A 50 16.57 12.64 -18.30
N LYS A 51 17.08 12.66 -19.54
CA LYS A 51 16.38 12.10 -20.69
C LYS A 51 16.18 10.59 -20.56
N GLN A 52 17.22 9.83 -20.20
CA GLN A 52 17.11 8.39 -19.99
C GLN A 52 16.14 8.07 -18.84
N VAL A 53 16.17 8.84 -17.75
CA VAL A 53 15.20 8.70 -16.65
C VAL A 53 13.77 8.87 -17.17
N LEU A 54 13.50 9.91 -17.96
CA LEU A 54 12.17 10.12 -18.55
C LEU A 54 11.77 8.96 -19.47
N ASP A 55 12.67 8.51 -20.35
CA ASP A 55 12.42 7.40 -21.26
C ASP A 55 12.09 6.10 -20.48
N TRP A 56 12.76 5.85 -19.35
CA TRP A 56 12.47 4.71 -18.46
C TRP A 56 11.10 4.83 -17.80
N HIS A 57 10.69 6.03 -17.37
CA HIS A 57 9.35 6.27 -16.81
C HIS A 57 8.25 6.07 -17.84
N LEU A 58 8.47 6.53 -19.09
CA LEU A 58 7.54 6.30 -20.20
C LEU A 58 7.41 4.81 -20.53
N PHE A 59 8.51 4.07 -20.51
CA PHE A 59 8.47 2.61 -20.67
C PHE A 59 7.73 1.93 -19.51
N LYS A 60 8.00 2.32 -18.26
CA LYS A 60 7.26 1.82 -17.08
C LYS A 60 5.75 2.03 -17.22
N ALA A 61 5.33 3.21 -17.67
CA ALA A 61 3.91 3.52 -17.88
C ALA A 61 3.24 2.60 -18.92
N GLN A 62 3.98 2.11 -19.91
CA GLN A 62 3.49 1.16 -20.91
C GLN A 62 3.43 -0.29 -20.41
N CYS A 63 4.01 -0.59 -19.25
CA CYS A 63 3.98 -1.93 -18.67
C CYS A 63 2.65 -2.25 -17.98
N GLY A 64 1.79 -1.25 -17.74
CA GLY A 64 0.59 -1.40 -16.92
C GLY A 64 0.92 -1.42 -15.42
N PRO A 65 0.01 -1.88 -14.55
CA PRO A 65 0.28 -1.98 -13.12
C PRO A 65 1.44 -2.92 -12.81
N THR A 66 2.45 -2.40 -12.11
CA THR A 66 3.63 -3.15 -11.70
C THR A 66 3.49 -3.71 -10.28
N TYR A 67 2.36 -4.40 -9.99
CA TYR A 67 2.21 -5.15 -8.74
C TYR A 67 3.21 -6.29 -8.68
N ALA A 68 3.72 -6.61 -7.50
CA ALA A 68 4.71 -7.67 -7.36
C ALA A 68 4.19 -8.98 -7.98
N GLY A 69 4.98 -9.60 -8.86
CA GLY A 69 4.63 -10.83 -9.58
C GLY A 69 3.77 -10.65 -10.85
N SER A 70 3.18 -9.48 -11.11
CA SER A 70 2.36 -9.22 -12.31
C SER A 70 3.18 -9.25 -13.60
N VAL A 71 2.52 -9.41 -14.75
CA VAL A 71 3.15 -9.31 -16.07
C VAL A 71 3.84 -7.95 -16.25
N GLY A 72 3.20 -6.87 -15.81
CA GLY A 72 3.79 -5.52 -15.86
C GLY A 72 5.05 -5.38 -15.01
N TRP A 73 5.06 -5.96 -13.80
CA TRP A 73 6.23 -5.98 -12.93
C TRP A 73 7.38 -6.79 -13.54
N LYS A 74 7.09 -7.98 -14.08
CA LYS A 74 8.10 -8.83 -14.75
C LYS A 74 8.72 -8.08 -15.92
N ARG A 75 7.89 -7.53 -16.81
CA ARG A 75 8.33 -6.76 -17.99
C ARG A 75 9.24 -5.58 -17.62
N TYR A 76 8.89 -4.83 -16.57
CA TYR A 76 9.72 -3.72 -16.12
C TYR A 76 11.01 -4.19 -15.43
N THR A 77 10.96 -5.28 -14.67
CA THR A 77 12.14 -5.88 -14.02
C THR A 77 13.12 -6.42 -15.06
N ASP A 78 12.64 -7.11 -16.10
CA ASP A 78 13.46 -7.60 -17.21
C ASP A 78 14.16 -6.44 -17.94
N PHE A 79 13.43 -5.34 -18.16
CA PHE A 79 14.00 -4.11 -18.72
C PHE A 79 15.12 -3.55 -17.84
N LEU A 80 14.92 -3.47 -16.52
CA LEU A 80 15.96 -3.00 -15.61
C LEU A 80 17.18 -3.92 -15.66
N ILE A 81 16.99 -5.24 -15.54
CA ILE A 81 18.08 -6.23 -15.61
C ILE A 81 18.89 -6.07 -16.90
N ALA A 82 18.21 -5.89 -18.04
CA ALA A 82 18.87 -5.68 -19.33
C ALA A 82 19.65 -4.35 -19.40
N LYS A 83 19.21 -3.31 -18.68
CA LYS A 83 19.83 -1.97 -18.72
C LYS A 83 20.92 -1.75 -17.70
N MET A 84 20.86 -2.39 -16.54
CA MET A 84 21.80 -2.17 -15.44
C MET A 84 23.29 -2.36 -15.84
N PRO A 85 23.68 -3.29 -16.73
CA PRO A 85 25.07 -3.39 -17.21
C PRO A 85 25.57 -2.15 -17.96
N GLU A 86 24.70 -1.42 -18.66
CA GLU A 86 25.06 -0.15 -19.34
C GLU A 86 25.49 0.94 -18.33
N PHE A 87 25.08 0.80 -17.06
CA PHE A 87 25.39 1.72 -15.96
C PHE A 87 26.41 1.12 -14.97
N GLY A 88 27.16 0.11 -15.41
CA GLY A 88 28.27 -0.46 -14.63
C GLY A 88 27.84 -1.45 -13.55
N ALA A 89 26.57 -1.89 -13.53
CA ALA A 89 26.18 -2.99 -12.67
C ALA A 89 26.80 -4.29 -13.17
N VAL A 90 27.49 -4.98 -12.28
CA VAL A 90 28.09 -6.30 -12.50
C VAL A 90 27.53 -7.26 -11.45
N ASP A 91 27.59 -8.56 -11.72
CA ASP A 91 27.19 -9.61 -10.78
C ASP A 91 25.77 -9.43 -10.23
N LEU A 92 24.79 -9.31 -11.14
CA LEU A 92 23.38 -9.25 -10.76
C LEU A 92 22.94 -10.61 -10.18
N ASP A 93 22.66 -10.62 -8.89
CA ASP A 93 22.09 -11.79 -8.21
C ASP A 93 20.57 -11.80 -8.32
N TYR A 94 20.02 -13.00 -8.39
CA TYR A 94 18.59 -13.26 -8.39
C TYR A 94 18.19 -14.03 -7.14
N VAL A 95 17.20 -13.51 -6.42
CA VAL A 95 16.64 -14.14 -5.23
C VAL A 95 15.16 -14.40 -5.47
N ASP A 96 14.81 -15.68 -5.58
CA ASP A 96 13.42 -16.10 -5.58
C ASP A 96 12.82 -15.93 -4.19
N ILE A 97 11.79 -15.09 -4.10
CA ILE A 97 10.98 -14.94 -2.90
C ILE A 97 9.59 -15.49 -3.22
N PRO A 98 9.31 -16.77 -2.93
CA PRO A 98 8.00 -17.34 -3.16
C PRO A 98 7.01 -16.81 -2.12
N TYR A 99 5.84 -16.39 -2.58
CA TYR A 99 4.70 -16.06 -1.72
C TYR A 99 3.39 -16.35 -2.45
N ASP A 100 2.38 -16.73 -1.67
CA ASP A 100 1.00 -16.85 -2.18
C ASP A 100 0.51 -15.46 -2.56
N HIS A 101 0.03 -15.33 -3.80
CA HIS A 101 -0.42 -14.05 -4.32
C HIS A 101 -1.63 -14.22 -5.21
N TYR A 102 -2.44 -13.16 -5.23
CA TYR A 102 -3.55 -12.99 -6.14
C TYR A 102 -3.15 -11.89 -7.12
N ILE A 103 -3.11 -12.21 -8.41
CA ILE A 103 -2.76 -11.23 -9.44
C ILE A 103 -4.05 -10.60 -9.96
N VAL A 104 -4.13 -9.28 -9.85
CA VAL A 104 -5.14 -8.43 -10.48
C VAL A 104 -4.45 -7.74 -11.65
N GLU A 105 -4.75 -8.15 -12.88
CA GLU A 105 -4.16 -7.58 -14.10
C GLU A 105 -5.08 -6.60 -14.84
N ASP A 106 -6.32 -6.47 -14.37
CA ASP A 106 -7.35 -5.67 -14.99
C ASP A 106 -7.48 -4.26 -14.41
N TRP A 107 -6.75 -3.93 -13.35
CA TRP A 107 -6.60 -2.53 -12.93
C TRP A 107 -5.80 -1.74 -13.98
N PRO A 108 -6.17 -0.51 -14.40
CA PRO A 108 -7.28 0.34 -13.99
C PRO A 108 -8.49 0.29 -14.95
N ASP A 109 -8.71 -0.82 -15.66
CA ASP A 109 -9.80 -0.93 -16.63
C ASP A 109 -11.16 -0.97 -15.94
N ARG A 110 -11.74 0.21 -15.74
CA ARG A 110 -13.08 0.36 -15.15
C ARG A 110 -14.15 -0.50 -15.82
N ARG A 111 -13.96 -0.92 -17.07
CA ARG A 111 -14.92 -1.78 -17.77
C ARG A 111 -15.03 -3.16 -17.14
N THR A 112 -14.01 -3.67 -16.45
CA THR A 112 -14.09 -4.97 -15.75
C THR A 112 -14.72 -4.86 -14.35
N HIS A 113 -15.01 -3.64 -13.88
CA HIS A 113 -15.55 -3.38 -12.56
C HIS A 113 -17.01 -2.86 -12.58
N VAL A 114 -17.61 -2.77 -13.77
CA VAL A 114 -19.03 -2.42 -13.97
C VAL A 114 -19.87 -3.69 -14.00
N HIS A 115 -20.95 -3.72 -13.22
CA HIS A 115 -21.77 -4.92 -13.02
C HIS A 115 -22.22 -5.61 -14.33
N ASP A 116 -22.67 -4.82 -15.31
CA ASP A 116 -23.24 -5.30 -16.57
C ASP A 116 -22.19 -5.57 -17.66
N SER A 117 -20.90 -5.44 -17.34
CA SER A 117 -19.84 -5.75 -18.29
C SER A 117 -19.76 -7.25 -18.59
N PRO A 118 -19.55 -7.64 -19.87
CA PRO A 118 -19.33 -9.04 -20.23
C PRO A 118 -18.05 -9.62 -19.63
N SER A 119 -17.16 -8.76 -19.11
CA SER A 119 -15.88 -9.15 -18.48
C SER A 119 -15.80 -8.67 -17.03
N ALA A 120 -16.95 -8.48 -16.37
CA ALA A 120 -16.99 -8.06 -14.98
C ALA A 120 -16.33 -9.10 -14.06
N VAL A 121 -15.31 -8.68 -13.30
CA VAL A 121 -14.56 -9.56 -12.37
C VAL A 121 -15.10 -9.51 -10.95
N GLU A 122 -15.58 -8.35 -10.47
CA GLU A 122 -16.30 -8.23 -9.20
C GLU A 122 -17.70 -7.67 -9.39
N LYS A 123 -18.64 -8.23 -8.62
CA LYS A 123 -20.05 -7.81 -8.62
C LYS A 123 -20.54 -7.74 -7.18
N LEU A 124 -21.36 -6.73 -6.91
CA LEU A 124 -22.08 -6.59 -5.65
C LEU A 124 -23.53 -6.22 -5.97
N ILE A 125 -24.47 -6.91 -5.33
CA ILE A 125 -25.91 -6.66 -5.43
C ILE A 125 -26.43 -6.45 -4.01
N THR A 126 -27.18 -5.38 -3.80
CA THR A 126 -27.77 -5.02 -2.51
C THR A 126 -29.28 -4.86 -2.68
N ASP A 127 -30.07 -5.62 -1.93
CA ASP A 127 -31.55 -5.60 -2.02
C ASP A 127 -32.08 -5.74 -3.46
N GLY A 128 -31.45 -6.64 -4.23
CA GLY A 128 -31.79 -6.88 -5.64
C GLY A 128 -31.33 -5.79 -6.61
N THR A 129 -30.71 -4.71 -6.11
CA THR A 129 -30.17 -3.63 -6.93
C THR A 129 -28.66 -3.82 -7.14
N PRO A 130 -28.20 -3.94 -8.38
CA PRO A 130 -26.76 -3.97 -8.67
C PRO A 130 -26.06 -2.69 -8.23
N VAL A 131 -24.91 -2.84 -7.58
CA VAL A 131 -23.99 -1.72 -7.36
C VAL A 131 -23.32 -1.40 -8.71
N PRO A 132 -23.46 -0.18 -9.24
CA PRO A 132 -23.06 0.12 -10.62
C PRO A 132 -21.58 -0.15 -10.92
N ALA A 133 -20.72 0.12 -9.93
CA ALA A 133 -19.29 -0.15 -10.01
C ALA A 133 -18.75 -0.59 -8.65
N VAL A 134 -17.98 -1.67 -8.64
CA VAL A 134 -17.24 -2.12 -7.46
C VAL A 134 -15.82 -1.62 -7.58
N ALA A 135 -15.36 -0.83 -6.61
CA ALA A 135 -14.14 -0.05 -6.78
C ALA A 135 -12.85 -0.89 -6.80
N SER A 136 -12.78 -2.00 -6.06
CA SER A 136 -11.63 -2.93 -6.04
C SER A 136 -11.90 -4.10 -5.12
N TYR A 137 -11.27 -5.24 -5.42
CA TYR A 137 -10.96 -6.27 -4.43
C TYR A 137 -9.99 -5.76 -3.36
N GLY A 138 -10.19 -6.12 -2.09
CA GLY A 138 -9.30 -5.73 -0.99
C GLY A 138 -8.07 -6.64 -0.94
N MET A 139 -6.87 -6.08 -0.78
CA MET A 139 -5.67 -6.90 -0.64
C MET A 139 -5.84 -7.89 0.52
N THR A 140 -5.61 -9.18 0.28
CA THR A 140 -5.80 -10.29 1.23
C THR A 140 -7.24 -10.60 1.68
N SER A 141 -8.29 -10.14 0.99
CA SER A 141 -9.68 -10.36 1.42
C SER A 141 -10.23 -11.80 1.24
N GLY A 142 -9.48 -12.70 0.60
CA GLY A 142 -9.93 -14.05 0.25
C GLY A 142 -10.96 -14.05 -0.89
N SER A 143 -11.39 -15.22 -1.36
CA SER A 143 -12.28 -15.35 -2.51
C SER A 143 -13.69 -15.79 -2.11
N THR A 144 -14.70 -15.37 -2.87
CA THR A 144 -16.03 -15.98 -2.81
C THR A 144 -16.07 -17.27 -3.65
N PRO A 145 -16.99 -18.20 -3.36
CA PRO A 145 -17.30 -19.31 -4.29
C PRO A 145 -17.70 -18.79 -5.68
N ALA A 146 -17.65 -19.67 -6.69
CA ALA A 146 -18.01 -19.33 -8.07
C ALA A 146 -19.46 -18.83 -8.20
N ASP A 147 -20.38 -19.38 -7.40
CA ASP A 147 -21.79 -18.96 -7.35
C ASP A 147 -22.00 -17.66 -6.53
N GLY A 148 -20.91 -17.08 -6.01
CA GLY A 148 -20.94 -15.94 -5.10
C GLY A 148 -21.32 -16.32 -3.68
N MET A 149 -21.66 -15.30 -2.89
CA MET A 149 -22.09 -15.45 -1.50
C MET A 149 -23.22 -14.45 -1.22
N THR A 150 -24.28 -14.94 -0.57
CA THR A 150 -25.41 -14.11 -0.14
C THR A 150 -25.57 -14.22 1.36
N ALA A 151 -25.61 -13.07 2.03
CA ALA A 151 -25.85 -12.97 3.46
C ALA A 151 -26.44 -11.60 3.80
N GLN A 152 -27.06 -11.50 4.97
CA GLN A 152 -27.61 -10.23 5.45
C GLN A 152 -26.48 -9.21 5.63
N MET A 153 -26.70 -7.98 5.19
CA MET A 153 -25.78 -6.87 5.44
C MET A 153 -25.98 -6.31 6.86
N LEU A 154 -24.88 -6.01 7.54
CA LEU A 154 -24.85 -5.37 8.85
C LEU A 154 -23.94 -4.14 8.80
N TYR A 155 -24.50 -2.98 9.11
CA TYR A 155 -23.72 -1.75 9.19
C TYR A 155 -22.87 -1.72 10.46
N TYR A 156 -21.59 -1.36 10.31
CA TYR A 156 -20.67 -1.12 11.41
C TYR A 156 -20.62 0.39 11.69
N ASP A 157 -21.22 0.80 12.80
CA ASP A 157 -21.04 2.13 13.37
C ASP A 157 -19.81 2.13 14.29
N PRO A 158 -18.72 2.87 13.97
CA PRO A 158 -17.55 2.94 14.85
C PRO A 158 -17.84 3.48 16.25
N ALA A 159 -18.88 4.32 16.41
CA ALA A 159 -19.28 4.85 17.71
C ALA A 159 -20.04 3.82 18.55
N HIS A 160 -20.76 2.91 17.90
CA HIS A 160 -21.56 1.86 18.53
C HIS A 160 -21.37 0.53 17.79
N PRO A 161 -20.17 -0.08 17.88
CA PRO A 161 -19.84 -1.25 17.08
C PRO A 161 -20.74 -2.44 17.47
N PRO A 162 -21.22 -3.23 16.49
CA PRO A 162 -22.02 -4.41 16.77
C PRO A 162 -21.22 -5.45 17.55
N ALA A 163 -21.91 -6.20 18.41
CA ALA A 163 -21.31 -7.33 19.12
C ALA A 163 -20.95 -8.47 18.16
N GLU A 164 -19.94 -9.27 18.50
CA GLU A 164 -19.47 -10.39 17.68
C GLU A 164 -20.61 -11.37 17.29
N SER A 165 -21.53 -11.63 18.22
CA SER A 165 -22.71 -12.48 17.98
C SER A 165 -23.67 -11.94 16.92
N GLN A 166 -23.66 -10.62 16.69
CA GLN A 166 -24.48 -9.98 15.67
C GLN A 166 -23.80 -10.02 14.29
N ILE A 167 -22.47 -10.09 14.25
CA ILE A 167 -21.65 -10.09 13.03
C ILE A 167 -21.64 -11.46 12.35
N ALA A 168 -21.72 -12.55 13.13
CA ALA A 168 -21.56 -13.91 12.63
C ALA A 168 -22.46 -14.22 11.42
N GLY A 169 -21.82 -14.65 10.32
CA GLY A 169 -22.50 -15.03 9.08
C GLY A 169 -23.11 -13.87 8.28
N LYS A 170 -22.85 -12.61 8.65
CA LYS A 170 -23.33 -11.41 7.94
C LYS A 170 -22.24 -10.77 7.08
N ILE A 171 -22.65 -10.00 6.08
CA ILE A 171 -21.74 -9.12 5.35
C ILE A 171 -21.62 -7.82 6.15
N LEU A 172 -20.45 -7.57 6.73
CA LEU A 172 -20.22 -6.37 7.52
C LEU A 172 -19.86 -5.21 6.60
N VAL A 173 -20.53 -4.07 6.78
CA VAL A 173 -20.43 -2.90 5.90
C VAL A 173 -19.94 -1.71 6.70
N PHE A 174 -18.91 -1.03 6.21
CA PHE A 174 -18.37 0.18 6.84
C PHE A 174 -18.18 1.29 5.84
N ALA A 175 -18.65 2.49 6.20
CA ALA A 175 -18.38 3.71 5.46
C ALA A 175 -17.32 4.53 6.19
N THR A 176 -16.26 4.90 5.48
CA THR A 176 -15.20 5.74 6.06
C THR A 176 -15.76 7.09 6.48
N GLN A 177 -15.38 7.54 7.68
CA GLN A 177 -15.76 8.85 8.20
C GLN A 177 -15.00 9.94 7.47
N LYS A 178 -15.70 11.06 7.23
CA LYS A 178 -15.10 12.28 6.69
C LYS A 178 -14.00 12.78 7.61
N GLN A 179 -13.03 13.48 7.04
CA GLN A 179 -12.06 14.21 7.85
C GLN A 179 -12.79 15.23 8.76
N PRO A 180 -12.30 15.46 9.98
CA PRO A 180 -12.85 16.49 10.85
C PRO A 180 -12.81 17.86 10.15
N ALA A 181 -13.67 18.79 10.57
CA ALA A 181 -13.55 20.18 10.16
C ALA A 181 -12.48 20.88 11.00
N PRO A 182 -11.80 21.91 10.47
CA PRO A 182 -10.93 22.75 11.28
C PRO A 182 -11.70 23.46 12.41
N PRO A 183 -11.04 23.81 13.53
CA PRO A 183 -9.60 23.68 13.77
C PRO A 183 -9.16 22.23 14.07
N TYR A 184 -8.05 21.81 13.48
CA TYR A 184 -7.49 20.47 13.68
C TYR A 184 -6.72 20.36 14.99
N ASN A 185 -6.79 19.20 15.64
CA ASN A 185 -5.92 18.89 16.77
C ASN A 185 -4.52 18.45 16.30
N ASN A 186 -3.53 18.53 17.20
CA ASN A 186 -2.14 18.18 16.87
C ASN A 186 -2.00 16.74 16.34
N ASN A 187 -2.74 15.79 16.91
CA ASN A 187 -2.70 14.41 16.45
C ASN A 187 -3.16 14.26 14.98
N PHE A 188 -4.16 15.03 14.55
CA PHE A 188 -4.61 15.02 13.17
C PHE A 188 -3.57 15.65 12.24
N LEU A 189 -2.99 16.78 12.65
CA LEU A 189 -1.93 17.45 11.90
C LEU A 189 -0.72 16.53 11.69
N ASP A 190 -0.23 15.91 12.76
CA ASP A 190 1.00 15.10 12.73
C ASP A 190 0.89 13.83 11.88
N ASN A 191 -0.33 13.27 11.72
CA ASN A 191 -0.52 11.97 11.07
C ASN A 191 -1.19 12.06 9.69
N TYR A 192 -2.03 13.08 9.47
CA TYR A 192 -2.94 13.15 8.32
C TYR A 192 -2.83 14.47 7.57
N THR A 193 -1.74 15.21 7.76
CA THR A 193 -1.38 16.35 6.92
C THR A 193 0.09 16.26 6.51
N PRO A 194 0.53 16.99 5.46
CA PRO A 194 1.93 17.04 5.08
C PRO A 194 2.83 17.49 6.23
N THR A 195 3.61 16.55 6.77
CA THR A 195 4.58 16.80 7.85
C THR A 195 6.02 16.90 7.34
N ASP A 196 6.22 16.79 6.02
CA ASP A 196 7.54 16.53 5.48
C ASP A 196 8.48 17.73 5.55
N TYR A 197 9.77 17.43 5.67
CA TYR A 197 10.87 18.38 5.82
C TYR A 197 11.07 19.32 4.62
N GLU A 198 10.27 19.20 3.55
CA GLU A 198 10.31 20.02 2.34
C GLU A 198 10.03 21.51 2.62
N TRP A 199 9.47 21.82 3.80
CA TRP A 199 9.46 23.15 4.42
C TRP A 199 10.86 23.69 4.82
N ARG A 200 11.93 22.92 4.58
CA ARG A 200 13.35 23.30 4.73
C ARG A 200 14.14 23.20 3.41
N SER A 201 13.48 22.90 2.30
CA SER A 201 14.06 22.87 0.96
C SER A 201 13.85 24.23 0.26
N PRO A 202 14.81 24.76 -0.50
CA PRO A 202 14.59 25.98 -1.29
C PRO A 202 13.48 25.76 -2.34
N GLY A 203 12.40 26.55 -2.29
CA GLY A 203 11.25 26.44 -3.20
C GLY A 203 10.16 27.48 -2.92
N LYS A 204 9.16 27.59 -3.81
CA LYS A 204 7.92 28.36 -3.57
C LYS A 204 6.91 27.43 -2.91
N TRP A 205 6.71 27.62 -1.61
CA TRP A 205 5.78 26.84 -0.80
C TRP A 205 4.52 27.65 -0.46
N PRO A 206 3.39 27.00 -0.14
CA PRO A 206 2.26 27.67 0.52
C PRO A 206 2.71 28.39 1.79
N GLU A 207 1.94 29.35 2.28
CA GLU A 207 2.29 30.08 3.50
C GLU A 207 2.43 29.12 4.69
N LEU A 208 3.46 29.33 5.52
CA LEU A 208 3.71 28.51 6.70
C LEU A 208 2.49 28.53 7.62
N PHE A 209 2.14 27.37 8.18
CA PHE A 209 0.96 27.17 9.04
C PHE A 209 -0.40 27.33 8.32
N VAL A 210 -0.41 27.47 7.00
CA VAL A 210 -1.63 27.39 6.19
C VAL A 210 -1.77 25.96 5.64
N PRO A 211 -2.88 25.25 5.92
CA PRO A 211 -3.12 23.92 5.37
C PRO A 211 -3.03 23.97 3.84
N PRO A 212 -2.23 23.09 3.19
CA PRO A 212 -2.17 23.06 1.74
C PRO A 212 -3.54 22.64 1.19
N PRO A 213 -3.94 23.14 0.00
CA PRO A 213 -5.17 22.69 -0.64
C PRO A 213 -5.18 21.16 -0.77
N LEU A 214 -6.34 20.52 -0.54
CA LEU A 214 -6.49 19.05 -0.63
C LEU A 214 -6.13 18.48 -2.01
N THR A 215 -5.97 19.34 -3.02
CA THR A 215 -5.41 18.99 -4.34
C THR A 215 -3.91 18.64 -4.31
N TYR A 216 -3.17 19.00 -3.26
CA TYR A 216 -1.73 18.73 -3.13
C TYR A 216 -1.40 17.35 -2.52
N GLY A 217 -2.39 16.60 -2.01
CA GLY A 217 -2.10 15.28 -1.43
C GLY A 217 -3.33 14.44 -1.16
N THR A 218 -3.82 13.73 -2.17
CA THR A 218 -4.80 12.65 -2.00
C THR A 218 -4.29 11.57 -1.04
N SER A 219 -2.97 11.41 -0.92
CA SER A 219 -2.30 10.48 -0.02
C SER A 219 -2.65 10.70 1.46
N PHE A 220 -2.82 11.94 1.91
CA PHE A 220 -3.16 12.22 3.32
C PHE A 220 -4.64 11.98 3.63
N LYS A 221 -5.53 12.29 2.68
CA LYS A 221 -6.94 11.87 2.75
C LYS A 221 -7.03 10.32 2.77
N GLY A 222 -6.26 9.66 1.92
CA GLY A 222 -6.12 8.20 1.92
C GLY A 222 -5.65 7.65 3.27
N ARG A 223 -4.58 8.20 3.85
CA ARG A 223 -4.08 7.78 5.20
C ARG A 223 -5.16 7.88 6.27
N TRP A 224 -5.93 8.96 6.27
CA TRP A 224 -7.05 9.11 7.21
C TRP A 224 -8.12 8.03 7.03
N GLU A 225 -8.55 7.77 5.80
CA GLU A 225 -9.54 6.73 5.51
C GLU A 225 -9.03 5.33 5.90
N TRP A 226 -7.80 5.00 5.52
CA TRP A 226 -7.15 3.73 5.86
C TRP A 226 -6.97 3.51 7.36
N SER A 227 -6.70 4.56 8.13
CA SER A 227 -6.56 4.44 9.59
C SER A 227 -7.82 3.91 10.29
N GLN A 228 -8.98 4.04 9.67
CA GLN A 228 -10.26 3.63 10.23
C GLN A 228 -10.57 2.15 9.96
N VAL A 229 -9.94 1.55 8.94
CA VAL A 229 -10.27 0.21 8.45
C VAL A 229 -9.81 -0.89 9.40
N ASN A 230 -8.71 -0.70 10.13
CA ASN A 230 -8.10 -1.76 10.95
C ASN A 230 -9.04 -2.32 12.02
N ARG A 231 -9.71 -1.46 12.80
CA ARG A 231 -10.64 -1.91 13.84
C ARG A 231 -11.88 -2.59 13.26
N PHE A 232 -12.36 -2.07 12.14
CA PHE A 232 -13.48 -2.63 11.42
C PHE A 232 -13.15 -4.04 10.88
N ALA A 233 -12.01 -4.20 10.22
CA ALA A 233 -11.54 -5.48 9.70
C ALA A 233 -11.34 -6.50 10.84
N GLU A 234 -10.75 -6.07 11.95
CA GLU A 234 -10.59 -6.91 13.14
C GLU A 234 -11.94 -7.39 13.70
N ALA A 235 -12.94 -6.50 13.77
CA ALA A 235 -14.30 -6.86 14.20
C ALA A 235 -14.97 -7.86 13.26
N GLY A 236 -14.86 -7.67 11.95
CA GLY A 236 -15.37 -8.61 10.95
C GLY A 236 -14.72 -10.00 11.07
N ILE A 237 -13.39 -10.05 11.20
CA ILE A 237 -12.65 -11.32 11.34
C ILE A 237 -13.03 -12.04 12.64
N LYS A 238 -12.99 -11.35 13.78
CA LYS A 238 -13.33 -11.94 15.10
C LYS A 238 -14.78 -12.39 15.16
N GLY A 239 -15.68 -11.56 14.67
CA GLY A 239 -17.11 -11.82 14.60
C GLY A 239 -17.50 -12.87 13.57
N LYS A 240 -16.55 -13.39 12.77
CA LYS A 240 -16.82 -14.38 11.70
C LYS A 240 -17.86 -13.88 10.71
N ALA A 241 -17.70 -12.64 10.24
CA ALA A 241 -18.48 -12.12 9.12
C ALA A 241 -18.33 -13.05 7.91
N ALA A 242 -19.40 -13.18 7.14
CA ALA A 242 -19.40 -13.89 5.87
C ALA A 242 -18.56 -13.11 4.84
N GLY A 243 -18.64 -11.78 4.85
CA GLY A 243 -17.86 -10.90 3.98
C GLY A 243 -17.73 -9.49 4.56
N ILE A 244 -16.89 -8.68 3.93
CA ILE A 244 -16.62 -7.30 4.33
C ILE A 244 -16.79 -6.39 3.10
N VAL A 245 -17.50 -5.28 3.28
CA VAL A 245 -17.65 -4.21 2.28
C VAL A 245 -17.22 -2.89 2.89
N ILE A 246 -16.31 -2.18 2.24
CA ILE A 246 -15.88 -0.84 2.63
C ILE A 246 -16.36 0.15 1.58
N VAL A 247 -17.04 1.20 2.04
CA VAL A 247 -17.45 2.34 1.24
C VAL A 247 -16.47 3.47 1.50
N TYR A 248 -15.61 3.73 0.52
CA TYR A 248 -14.64 4.82 0.55
C TYR A 248 -15.21 6.09 -0.10
N ASP A 249 -14.74 7.24 0.36
CA ASP A 249 -14.92 8.55 -0.31
C ASP A 249 -13.74 8.86 -1.26
N LEU A 250 -12.93 7.84 -1.59
CA LEU A 250 -11.82 7.85 -2.54
C LEU A 250 -11.69 6.50 -3.27
N SER A 251 -11.04 6.51 -4.44
CA SER A 251 -10.62 5.26 -5.09
C SER A 251 -9.42 4.65 -4.35
N PRO A 252 -9.40 3.32 -4.09
CA PRO A 252 -8.30 2.63 -3.38
C PRO A 252 -6.91 2.79 -4.03
N GLY A 253 -6.85 3.08 -5.33
CA GLY A 253 -5.59 3.31 -6.08
C GLY A 253 -5.04 4.74 -6.00
N MET A 254 -5.62 5.61 -5.17
CA MET A 254 -5.17 7.00 -4.98
C MET A 254 -4.34 7.21 -3.68
N ALA A 255 -4.01 6.11 -2.99
CA ALA A 255 -3.20 6.07 -1.77
C ALA A 255 -1.70 5.89 -2.08
#